data_AF-A0A8B8B6Z8-F1
#
_entry.id   AF-A0A8B8B6Z8-F1
#
_cell.length_a   1.000
_cell.length_b   1.000
_cell.length_c   1.000
_cell.angle_alpha   90.00
_cell.angle_beta   90.00
_cell.angle_gamma   90.00
#
_symmetry.space_group_name_H-M   'P 1'
#
loop_
_entity.id
_entity.type
_entity.pdbx_description
1 polymer ?
#
loop_
_entity_poly.entity_id
_entity_poly.type
_entity_poly.pdbx_seq_one_letter_code
_entity_poly.pdbx_strand_id
1 'polypeptide(L)'
;MSYRAYRGILWSTLLSIVVVSLYISKNLSFLSSTDPRIQIVAKYEEDHLRQVREDKRNVTKTQCSIFRENIFQTTDIQQERLDHIKRTCETNRLGHAYSPSSFFQKLNYNIQLYDPLGFLYCRIQKVGSTFLQKTINRAFSGMKHISQRGNTMLVNRSKDFVDCLPKTSKFMFVREPYGRALSGYVDKLFAPNPVFWSSVGRHIVKIVRGLNASDLSLRCGHDVTFPEFMEYVNIAQTTLKHRDRHFFPMYEHCFPCDIKYNFVGKMETFREDVSRLFDAFESTFSVGMSFKDFEKESDLATAKSHIGLLFAFKRETLLCEPFHKSLLRLWRDLQIRGVLPIEAIMPFDSEQAKTVTDLQVTEVVTSVIQNVQNRTMLKKQRNESKLEAFSQLSEKLIEDYKNLYHLDFELFDYQTDPTFVKNRISLSSKDLKYFNIW
;
A
#
# COMPACT_ATOMS: atom_id res chain seq x y z
N MET A 1 -63.11 -0.83 32.25
CA MET A 1 -62.51 0.19 31.35
C MET A 1 -60.98 0.09 31.40
N SER A 2 -60.25 0.06 30.29
CA SER A 2 -60.26 -0.97 29.26
C SER A 2 -58.82 -1.08 28.75
N TYR A 3 -58.21 -2.27 28.89
CA TYR A 3 -56.91 -2.65 28.32
C TYR A 3 -56.84 -2.46 26.79
N ARG A 4 -57.97 -2.17 26.12
CA ARG A 4 -58.04 -1.81 24.69
C ARG A 4 -57.47 -0.42 24.38
N ALA A 5 -57.53 0.56 25.31
CA ALA A 5 -57.05 1.92 25.05
C ALA A 5 -55.51 1.99 24.96
N TYR A 6 -54.80 1.24 25.82
CA TYR A 6 -53.34 1.16 25.79
C TYR A 6 -52.79 0.41 24.58
N ARG A 7 -53.50 -0.64 24.10
CA ARG A 7 -53.15 -1.30 22.84
C ARG A 7 -53.31 -0.36 21.65
N GLY A 8 -54.40 0.42 21.56
CA GLY A 8 -54.61 1.36 20.46
C GLY A 8 -53.48 2.40 20.33
N ILE A 9 -53.02 2.95 21.45
CA ILE A 9 -51.94 3.95 21.48
C ILE A 9 -50.59 3.31 21.10
N LEU A 10 -50.25 2.14 21.67
CA LEU A 10 -49.01 1.42 21.32
C LEU A 10 -48.95 1.01 19.84
N TRP A 11 -50.07 0.54 19.27
CA TRP A 11 -50.14 0.18 17.86
C TRP A 11 -50.04 1.41 16.95
N SER A 12 -50.62 2.54 17.33
CA SER A 12 -50.48 3.80 16.57
C SER A 12 -49.04 4.33 16.56
N THR A 13 -48.34 4.28 17.71
CA THR A 13 -46.94 4.70 17.80
C THR A 13 -45.99 3.75 17.08
N LEU A 14 -46.24 2.44 17.13
CA LEU A 14 -45.47 1.45 16.38
C LEU A 14 -45.67 1.61 14.86
N LEU A 15 -46.91 1.86 14.41
CA LEU A 15 -47.18 2.11 13.00
C LEU A 15 -46.51 3.40 12.51
N SER A 16 -46.52 4.47 13.32
CA SER A 16 -45.80 5.71 13.00
C SER A 16 -44.28 5.51 12.92
N ILE A 17 -43.68 4.73 13.82
CA ILE A 17 -42.24 4.42 13.79
C ILE A 17 -41.89 3.56 12.57
N VAL A 18 -42.73 2.60 12.20
CA VAL A 18 -42.53 1.78 10.99
C VAL A 18 -42.67 2.60 9.72
N VAL A 19 -43.66 3.50 9.65
CA VAL A 19 -43.87 4.39 8.49
C VAL A 19 -42.71 5.40 8.36
N VAL A 20 -42.24 5.98 9.47
CA VAL A 20 -41.07 6.87 9.47
C VAL A 20 -39.80 6.10 9.10
N SER A 21 -39.62 4.87 9.59
CA SER A 21 -38.46 4.02 9.22
C SER A 21 -38.50 3.60 7.75
N LEU A 22 -39.67 3.29 7.19
CA LEU A 22 -39.84 2.98 5.77
C LEU A 22 -39.67 4.23 4.89
N TYR A 23 -40.10 5.40 5.37
CA TYR A 23 -39.89 6.69 4.69
C TYR A 23 -38.42 7.10 4.71
N ILE A 24 -37.72 6.92 5.83
CA ILE A 24 -36.27 7.13 5.97
C ILE A 24 -35.52 6.12 5.12
N SER A 25 -35.91 4.84 5.09
CA SER A 25 -35.29 3.82 4.25
C SER A 25 -35.49 4.10 2.75
N LYS A 26 -36.69 4.53 2.33
CA LYS A 26 -36.96 4.95 0.95
C LYS A 26 -36.16 6.21 0.58
N ASN A 27 -36.07 7.19 1.47
CA ASN A 27 -35.29 8.41 1.22
C ASN A 27 -33.77 8.19 1.31
N LEU A 28 -33.28 7.25 2.13
CA LEU A 28 -31.87 6.83 2.08
C LEU A 28 -31.55 6.12 0.77
N SER A 29 -32.45 5.26 0.26
CA SER A 29 -32.28 4.65 -1.05
C SER A 29 -32.29 5.68 -2.18
N PHE A 30 -33.10 6.75 -2.05
CA PHE A 30 -33.19 7.86 -3.01
C PHE A 30 -32.01 8.84 -2.93
N LEU A 31 -31.46 9.09 -1.72
CA LEU A 31 -30.22 9.85 -1.52
C LEU A 31 -28.99 9.05 -2.00
N SER A 32 -29.01 7.71 -1.90
CA SER A 32 -27.96 6.86 -2.47
C SER A 32 -27.95 6.84 -4.00
N SER A 33 -29.10 7.11 -4.65
CA SER A 33 -29.24 7.04 -6.10
C SER A 33 -28.94 8.34 -6.84
N THR A 34 -28.64 9.44 -6.15
CA THR A 34 -28.39 10.76 -6.80
C THR A 34 -27.02 11.38 -6.53
N ASP A 35 -26.24 10.86 -5.57
CA ASP A 35 -24.85 11.29 -5.34
C ASP A 35 -23.87 10.46 -6.21
N PRO A 36 -23.18 11.07 -7.20
CA PRO A 36 -22.17 10.39 -8.01
C PRO A 36 -21.05 9.74 -7.20
N ARG A 37 -20.76 10.23 -5.98
CA ARG A 37 -19.70 9.70 -5.10
C ARG A 37 -20.12 8.40 -4.42
N ILE A 38 -21.39 8.29 -4.01
CA ILE A 38 -21.97 7.05 -3.50
C ILE A 38 -22.09 6.04 -4.64
N GLN A 39 -22.45 6.49 -5.85
CA GLN A 39 -22.47 5.62 -7.02
C GLN A 39 -21.09 5.12 -7.43
N ILE A 40 -20.01 5.90 -7.26
CA ILE A 40 -18.63 5.43 -7.54
C ILE A 40 -18.17 4.42 -6.49
N VAL A 41 -18.44 4.65 -5.20
CA VAL A 41 -18.12 3.68 -4.14
C VAL A 41 -18.98 2.41 -4.27
N ALA A 42 -20.26 2.57 -4.55
CA ALA A 42 -21.19 1.46 -4.81
C ALA A 42 -20.84 0.74 -6.11
N LYS A 43 -20.36 1.43 -7.15
CA LYS A 43 -19.86 0.81 -8.39
C LYS A 43 -18.53 0.12 -8.18
N TYR A 44 -17.63 0.66 -7.36
CA TYR A 44 -16.41 -0.02 -6.96
C TYR A 44 -16.72 -1.27 -6.12
N GLU A 45 -17.65 -1.18 -5.16
CA GLU A 45 -18.12 -2.33 -4.38
C GLU A 45 -18.91 -3.31 -5.24
N GLU A 46 -19.76 -2.86 -6.17
CA GLU A 46 -20.51 -3.71 -7.08
C GLU A 46 -19.58 -4.37 -8.09
N ASP A 47 -18.63 -3.66 -8.71
CA ASP A 47 -17.64 -4.23 -9.62
C ASP A 47 -16.73 -5.21 -8.87
N HIS A 48 -16.33 -4.87 -7.63
CA HIS A 48 -15.62 -5.80 -6.75
C HIS A 48 -16.48 -7.02 -6.37
N LEU A 49 -17.78 -6.85 -6.12
CA LEU A 49 -18.74 -7.92 -5.82
C LEU A 49 -19.11 -8.75 -7.06
N ARG A 50 -19.11 -8.16 -8.26
CA ARG A 50 -19.37 -8.78 -9.56
C ARG A 50 -18.16 -9.61 -9.96
N GLN A 51 -16.96 -9.05 -9.84
CA GLN A 51 -15.71 -9.78 -9.98
C GLN A 51 -15.66 -10.93 -8.96
N VAL A 52 -16.03 -10.67 -7.70
CA VAL A 52 -16.18 -11.73 -6.68
C VAL A 52 -17.23 -12.79 -7.04
N ARG A 53 -18.34 -12.44 -7.70
CA ARG A 53 -19.42 -13.36 -8.12
C ARG A 53 -19.08 -14.14 -9.41
N GLU A 54 -18.31 -13.56 -10.31
CA GLU A 54 -17.76 -14.23 -11.50
C GLU A 54 -16.63 -15.18 -11.09
N ASP A 55 -15.75 -14.76 -10.16
CA ASP A 55 -14.73 -15.60 -9.53
C ASP A 55 -15.33 -16.76 -8.70
N LYS A 56 -16.54 -16.58 -8.12
CA LYS A 56 -17.27 -17.66 -7.42
C LYS A 56 -17.78 -18.75 -8.37
N ARG A 57 -18.03 -18.44 -9.65
CA ARG A 57 -18.59 -19.41 -10.61
C ARG A 57 -17.53 -20.30 -11.26
N ASN A 58 -16.24 -19.96 -11.14
CA ASN A 58 -15.12 -20.65 -11.79
C ASN A 58 -14.08 -21.22 -10.81
N VAL A 59 -14.51 -21.78 -9.67
CA VAL A 59 -13.59 -22.46 -8.73
C VAL A 59 -13.24 -23.86 -9.24
N THR A 60 -12.20 -23.95 -10.08
CA THR A 60 -11.49 -25.22 -10.32
C THR A 60 -10.71 -25.62 -9.07
N LYS A 61 -10.74 -26.91 -8.71
CA LYS A 61 -9.95 -27.52 -7.62
C LYS A 61 -8.48 -27.09 -7.71
N THR A 62 -7.90 -26.57 -6.64
CA THR A 62 -6.46 -26.24 -6.59
C THR A 62 -5.69 -27.55 -6.69
N GLN A 63 -4.90 -27.73 -7.75
CA GLN A 63 -4.14 -28.94 -7.94
C GLN A 63 -2.72 -28.59 -7.50
N CYS A 64 -2.47 -28.58 -6.18
CA CYS A 64 -1.16 -28.39 -5.58
C CYS A 64 -0.20 -29.49 -6.08
N SER A 65 0.27 -29.33 -7.31
CA SER A 65 1.20 -30.22 -7.98
C SER A 65 2.45 -30.30 -7.11
N ILE A 66 2.94 -31.53 -6.95
CA ILE A 66 3.92 -31.89 -5.93
C ILE A 66 5.27 -31.30 -6.34
N PHE A 67 5.53 -30.05 -5.97
CA PHE A 67 6.86 -29.46 -6.02
C PHE A 67 7.50 -29.66 -4.65
N ARG A 68 8.59 -30.45 -4.64
CA ARG A 68 9.35 -30.76 -3.41
C ARG A 68 10.64 -29.94 -3.28
N GLU A 69 11.00 -29.15 -4.29
CA GLU A 69 12.25 -28.39 -4.29
C GLU A 69 11.99 -26.89 -4.15
N ASN A 70 12.76 -26.27 -3.24
CA ASN A 70 12.84 -24.82 -3.13
C ASN A 70 13.53 -24.30 -4.39
N ILE A 71 12.82 -23.50 -5.18
CA ILE A 71 13.36 -22.94 -6.44
C ILE A 71 14.36 -21.81 -6.18
N PHE A 72 14.36 -21.23 -4.97
CA PHE A 72 15.26 -20.12 -4.64
C PHE A 72 16.61 -20.65 -4.16
N GLN A 73 17.67 -20.17 -4.80
CA GLN A 73 19.03 -20.44 -4.35
C GLN A 73 19.25 -19.87 -2.94
N THR A 74 19.74 -20.73 -2.04
CA THR A 74 20.06 -20.32 -0.66
C THR A 74 21.48 -19.76 -0.64
N THR A 75 21.60 -18.45 -0.46
CA THR A 75 22.88 -17.76 -0.23
C THR A 75 23.09 -17.54 1.26
N ASP A 76 24.32 -17.25 1.69
CA ASP A 76 24.64 -16.95 3.09
C ASP A 76 23.73 -15.86 3.66
N ILE A 77 23.49 -14.78 2.91
CA ILE A 77 22.61 -13.67 3.31
C ILE A 77 21.15 -14.12 3.44
N GLN A 78 20.65 -14.98 2.55
CA GLN A 78 19.28 -15.48 2.64
C GLN A 78 19.13 -16.44 3.83
N GLN A 79 20.12 -17.31 4.06
CA GLN A 79 20.16 -18.21 5.20
C GLN A 79 20.17 -17.42 6.53
N GLU A 80 21.03 -16.41 6.63
CA GLU A 80 21.10 -15.51 7.79
C GLU A 80 19.75 -14.84 8.10
N ARG A 81 19.08 -14.29 7.08
CA ARG A 81 17.75 -13.66 7.23
C ARG A 81 16.70 -14.64 7.72
N LEU A 82 16.65 -15.84 7.14
CA LEU A 82 15.68 -16.88 7.50
C LEU A 82 15.92 -17.40 8.93
N ASP A 83 17.19 -17.62 9.30
CA ASP A 83 17.56 -18.06 10.64
C ASP A 83 17.31 -16.98 11.69
N HIS A 84 17.51 -15.70 11.35
CA HIS A 84 17.17 -14.58 12.21
C HIS A 84 15.67 -14.47 12.48
N ILE A 85 14.83 -14.56 11.44
CA ILE A 85 13.37 -14.58 11.58
C ILE A 85 12.96 -15.74 12.50
N LYS A 86 13.47 -16.95 12.23
CA LYS A 86 13.16 -18.14 13.02
C LYS A 86 13.52 -17.95 14.51
N ARG A 87 14.75 -17.53 14.80
CA ARG A 87 15.21 -17.29 16.18
C ARG A 87 14.37 -16.21 16.87
N THR A 88 14.01 -15.15 16.16
CA THR A 88 13.19 -14.05 16.70
C THR A 88 11.77 -14.50 17.01
N CYS A 89 11.17 -15.31 16.13
CA CYS A 89 9.86 -15.92 16.38
C CYS A 89 9.89 -16.82 17.62
N GLU A 90 10.90 -17.69 17.75
CA GLU A 90 11.08 -18.57 18.91
C GLU A 90 11.27 -17.77 20.21
N THR A 91 12.13 -16.75 20.18
CA THR A 91 12.44 -15.88 21.34
C THR A 91 11.20 -15.15 21.84
N ASN A 92 10.44 -14.55 20.93
CA ASN A 92 9.21 -13.83 21.26
C ASN A 92 8.00 -14.75 21.46
N ARG A 93 8.18 -16.08 21.37
CA ARG A 93 7.11 -17.10 21.44
C ARG A 93 5.96 -16.81 20.46
N LEU A 94 6.32 -16.27 19.29
CA LEU A 94 5.41 -15.98 18.20
C LEU A 94 5.23 -17.26 17.36
N GLY A 95 4.01 -17.49 16.86
CA GLY A 95 3.75 -18.57 15.90
C GLY A 95 2.95 -19.78 16.39
N HIS A 96 2.38 -19.80 17.60
CA HIS A 96 1.51 -20.92 18.05
C HIS A 96 0.38 -20.49 19.01
N ALA A 97 -0.40 -19.47 18.67
CA ALA A 97 -1.57 -19.06 19.48
C ALA A 97 -2.89 -18.94 18.70
N TYR A 98 -2.89 -19.11 17.37
CA TYR A 98 -4.10 -18.99 16.56
C TYR A 98 -4.54 -20.33 16.00
N SER A 99 -5.84 -20.64 16.14
CA SER A 99 -6.45 -21.75 15.42
C SER A 99 -6.28 -21.49 13.91
N PRO A 100 -5.96 -22.52 13.09
CA PRO A 100 -5.87 -22.38 11.65
C PRO A 100 -7.06 -21.61 11.07
N SER A 101 -8.30 -21.90 11.52
CA SER A 101 -9.52 -21.19 11.08
C SER A 101 -9.50 -19.66 11.31
N SER A 102 -8.90 -19.20 12.42
CA SER A 102 -8.77 -17.77 12.77
C SER A 102 -7.59 -17.08 12.07
N PHE A 103 -6.51 -17.82 11.80
CA PHE A 103 -5.40 -17.41 10.95
C PHE A 103 -5.89 -17.16 9.51
N PHE A 104 -6.77 -18.03 9.00
CA PHE A 104 -7.27 -17.94 7.62
C PHE A 104 -8.29 -16.81 7.38
N GLN A 105 -9.12 -16.42 8.36
CA GLN A 105 -9.94 -15.21 8.24
C GLN A 105 -9.09 -13.93 8.15
N LYS A 106 -7.86 -13.98 8.67
CA LYS A 106 -6.92 -12.84 8.73
C LYS A 106 -5.88 -12.84 7.61
N LEU A 107 -5.77 -13.90 6.79
CA LEU A 107 -5.00 -13.87 5.55
C LEU A 107 -5.69 -12.91 4.57
N ASN A 108 -5.50 -11.63 4.84
CA ASN A 108 -5.82 -10.54 3.96
C ASN A 108 -5.18 -10.80 2.60
N TYR A 109 -5.79 -10.27 1.54
CA TYR A 109 -5.49 -10.37 0.11
C TYR A 109 -4.05 -10.00 -0.34
N ASN A 110 -3.04 -10.29 0.46
CA ASN A 110 -1.62 -10.02 0.26
C ASN A 110 -0.88 -11.25 -0.27
N ILE A 111 -1.40 -12.47 -0.07
CA ILE A 111 -0.75 -13.67 -0.59
C ILE A 111 -1.32 -14.02 -1.97
N GLN A 112 -0.43 -14.17 -2.95
CA GLN A 112 -0.73 -14.64 -4.29
C GLN A 112 -0.10 -16.02 -4.50
N LEU A 113 -0.94 -17.00 -4.83
CA LEU A 113 -0.51 -18.33 -5.25
C LEU A 113 -0.44 -18.37 -6.78
N TYR A 114 0.68 -18.85 -7.31
CA TYR A 114 0.88 -19.10 -8.73
C TYR A 114 0.85 -20.63 -8.98
N ASP A 115 -0.35 -21.22 -8.97
CA ASP A 115 -0.62 -22.64 -9.25
C ASP A 115 -0.91 -22.79 -10.76
N PRO A 116 0.01 -23.35 -11.59
CA PRO A 116 0.79 -24.57 -11.31
C PRO A 116 2.31 -24.37 -11.13
N LEU A 117 2.82 -23.15 -11.02
CA LEU A 117 4.26 -22.87 -10.93
C LEU A 117 4.87 -23.27 -9.58
N GLY A 118 4.05 -23.55 -8.56
CA GLY A 118 4.52 -24.02 -7.27
C GLY A 118 5.22 -22.96 -6.42
N PHE A 119 4.95 -21.67 -6.66
CA PHE A 119 5.43 -20.59 -5.79
C PHE A 119 4.34 -19.65 -5.29
N LEU A 120 4.66 -18.97 -4.20
CA LEU A 120 3.78 -18.06 -3.49
C LEU A 120 4.51 -16.76 -3.20
N TYR A 121 3.83 -15.66 -3.50
CA TYR A 121 4.31 -14.31 -3.26
C TYR A 121 3.46 -13.61 -2.19
N CYS A 122 4.08 -13.24 -1.07
CA CYS A 122 3.43 -12.38 -0.09
C CYS A 122 3.74 -10.89 -0.32
N ARG A 123 2.69 -10.13 -0.61
CA ARG A 123 2.71 -8.73 -1.05
C ARG A 123 2.51 -7.77 0.11
N ILE A 124 3.56 -7.61 0.90
CA ILE A 124 3.63 -6.51 1.85
C ILE A 124 3.48 -5.20 1.06
N GLN A 125 2.75 -4.23 1.61
CA GLN A 125 2.65 -2.93 0.95
C GLN A 125 3.92 -2.10 1.18
N LYS A 126 4.31 -1.28 0.19
CA LYS A 126 5.44 -0.31 0.27
C LYS A 126 6.85 -0.90 0.28
N VAL A 127 6.99 -2.13 -0.20
CA VAL A 127 8.25 -2.89 -0.34
C VAL A 127 8.61 -3.22 -1.80
N GLY A 128 8.21 -2.35 -2.74
CA GLY A 128 8.36 -2.65 -4.19
C GLY A 128 7.32 -3.63 -4.74
N SER A 129 6.24 -3.85 -3.99
CA SER A 129 5.31 -4.96 -4.26
C SER A 129 4.54 -4.85 -5.58
N THR A 130 4.19 -3.62 -5.98
CA THR A 130 3.50 -3.34 -7.25
C THR A 130 4.40 -3.62 -8.45
N PHE A 131 5.69 -3.27 -8.34
CA PHE A 131 6.68 -3.54 -9.37
C PHE A 131 6.85 -5.05 -9.56
N LEU A 132 7.15 -5.77 -8.47
CA LEU A 132 7.30 -7.23 -8.48
C LEU A 132 6.08 -7.92 -9.10
N GLN A 133 4.86 -7.53 -8.69
CA GLN A 133 3.65 -8.10 -9.27
C GLN A 133 3.54 -7.89 -10.77
N LYS A 134 3.70 -6.65 -11.24
CA LYS A 134 3.54 -6.33 -12.66
C LYS A 134 4.56 -7.09 -13.50
N THR A 135 5.80 -7.17 -13.02
CA THR A 135 6.88 -7.86 -13.72
C THR A 135 6.67 -9.37 -13.75
N ILE A 136 6.32 -9.99 -12.61
CA ILE A 136 5.98 -11.42 -12.55
C ILE A 136 4.79 -11.71 -13.45
N ASN A 137 3.68 -10.97 -13.32
CA ASN A 137 2.49 -11.21 -14.14
C ASN A 137 2.78 -11.08 -15.64
N ARG A 138 3.64 -10.15 -16.05
CA ARG A 138 4.07 -10.00 -17.45
C ARG A 138 4.93 -11.19 -17.91
N ALA A 139 5.88 -11.62 -17.10
CA ALA A 139 6.76 -12.74 -17.42
C ALA A 139 5.98 -14.04 -17.64
N PHE A 140 4.92 -14.23 -16.85
CA PHE A 140 4.11 -15.45 -16.87
C PHE A 140 2.83 -15.34 -17.73
N SER A 141 2.55 -14.19 -18.39
CA SER A 141 1.30 -13.98 -19.14
C SER A 141 1.12 -14.87 -20.37
N GLY A 142 2.21 -15.45 -20.90
CA GLY A 142 2.20 -16.32 -22.08
C GLY A 142 1.99 -17.81 -21.77
N MET A 143 2.09 -18.23 -20.51
CA MET A 143 1.97 -19.66 -20.17
C MET A 143 0.51 -20.09 -20.22
N LYS A 144 0.19 -21.08 -21.07
CA LYS A 144 -1.17 -21.57 -21.36
C LYS A 144 -1.98 -22.01 -20.12
N HIS A 145 -1.34 -22.26 -18.97
CA HIS A 145 -1.99 -22.55 -17.68
C HIS A 145 -2.29 -21.32 -16.82
N ILE A 146 -1.69 -20.17 -17.16
CA ILE A 146 -1.85 -18.88 -16.48
C ILE A 146 -2.74 -17.95 -17.31
N SER A 147 -2.80 -18.17 -18.63
CA SER A 147 -3.34 -17.23 -19.62
C SER A 147 -4.75 -17.52 -20.16
N GLN A 148 -5.46 -18.56 -19.69
CA GLN A 148 -6.86 -18.81 -20.11
C GLN A 148 -7.89 -18.97 -18.99
N ARG A 149 -7.48 -18.94 -17.72
CA ARG A 149 -8.38 -18.94 -16.55
C ARG A 149 -7.70 -18.15 -15.43
N GLY A 150 -8.34 -17.08 -14.95
CA GLY A 150 -7.75 -16.14 -13.98
C GLY A 150 -7.28 -16.77 -12.67
N ASN A 151 -6.03 -17.23 -12.62
CA ASN A 151 -5.44 -17.87 -11.43
C ASN A 151 -4.16 -17.18 -10.93
N THR A 152 -4.14 -15.84 -10.90
CA THR A 152 -3.55 -15.20 -9.72
C THR A 152 -4.60 -15.31 -8.62
N MET A 153 -4.69 -16.46 -7.97
CA MET A 153 -5.66 -16.65 -6.91
C MET A 153 -5.21 -15.81 -5.72
N LEU A 154 -6.02 -14.80 -5.37
CA LEU A 154 -6.00 -14.26 -4.01
C LEU A 154 -6.43 -15.41 -3.10
N VAL A 155 -5.52 -15.82 -2.24
CA VAL A 155 -5.53 -17.04 -1.41
C VAL A 155 -6.79 -17.27 -0.55
N ASN A 156 -7.71 -16.31 -0.48
CA ASN A 156 -8.89 -16.35 0.37
C ASN A 156 -9.97 -17.39 -0.03
N ARG A 157 -9.70 -18.39 -0.89
CA ARG A 157 -10.78 -19.26 -1.42
C ARG A 157 -10.48 -20.74 -1.68
N SER A 158 -9.55 -21.38 -0.98
CA SER A 158 -9.61 -22.84 -0.91
C SER A 158 -9.00 -23.39 0.39
N LYS A 159 -9.67 -24.40 0.98
CA LYS A 159 -9.08 -25.30 1.98
C LYS A 159 -7.74 -25.87 1.46
N ASP A 160 -7.67 -26.03 0.14
CA ASP A 160 -6.52 -26.49 -0.62
C ASP A 160 -5.29 -25.56 -0.53
N PHE A 161 -5.43 -24.27 -0.20
CA PHE A 161 -4.26 -23.37 -0.02
C PHE A 161 -3.34 -23.86 1.10
N VAL A 162 -3.92 -24.35 2.20
CA VAL A 162 -3.16 -24.89 3.33
C VAL A 162 -2.36 -26.10 2.89
N ASP A 163 -2.95 -26.95 2.05
CA ASP A 163 -2.30 -28.13 1.49
C ASP A 163 -1.18 -27.77 0.49
N CYS A 164 -1.25 -26.57 -0.10
CA CYS A 164 -0.23 -26.00 -0.97
C CYS A 164 0.93 -25.34 -0.20
N LEU A 165 0.71 -24.83 1.03
CA LEU A 165 1.75 -24.13 1.79
C LEU A 165 3.03 -24.97 1.97
N PRO A 166 2.99 -26.24 2.44
CA PRO A 166 4.19 -27.06 2.54
C PRO A 166 4.88 -27.36 1.20
N LYS A 167 4.15 -27.25 0.09
CA LYS A 167 4.59 -27.68 -1.26
C LYS A 167 5.00 -26.52 -2.17
N THR A 168 5.01 -25.28 -1.66
CA THR A 168 5.27 -24.08 -2.46
C THR A 168 6.55 -23.39 -2.03
N SER A 169 7.31 -22.89 -2.99
CA SER A 169 8.41 -21.96 -2.74
C SER A 169 7.84 -20.59 -2.40
N LYS A 170 8.15 -20.04 -1.22
CA LYS A 170 7.53 -18.81 -0.70
C LYS A 170 8.53 -17.68 -0.62
N PHE A 171 8.14 -16.51 -1.09
CA PHE A 171 8.96 -15.33 -0.93
C PHE A 171 8.17 -14.10 -0.49
N MET A 172 8.87 -13.18 0.15
CA MET A 172 8.38 -11.85 0.50
C MET A 172 9.51 -10.82 0.40
N PHE A 173 9.13 -9.55 0.35
CA PHE A 173 10.06 -8.43 0.49
C PHE A 173 9.67 -7.60 1.70
N VAL A 174 10.66 -7.03 2.37
CA VAL A 174 10.49 -6.18 3.55
C VAL A 174 11.25 -4.87 3.36
N ARG A 175 11.02 -3.88 4.24
CA ARG A 175 11.67 -2.57 4.19
C ARG A 175 11.84 -2.02 5.59
N GLU A 176 12.90 -1.25 5.80
CA GLU A 176 13.11 -0.49 7.03
C GLU A 176 11.82 0.30 7.42
N PRO A 177 11.25 0.08 8.63
CA PRO A 177 9.91 0.58 8.98
C PRO A 177 9.68 2.08 8.78
N TYR A 178 10.63 2.94 9.17
CA TYR A 178 10.52 4.39 8.97
C TYR A 178 10.49 4.77 7.49
N GLY A 179 11.37 4.18 6.68
CA GLY A 179 11.35 4.34 5.23
C GLY A 179 10.04 3.86 4.61
N ARG A 180 9.44 2.80 5.17
CA ARG A 180 8.15 2.28 4.75
C ARG A 180 6.98 3.21 5.10
N ALA A 181 6.97 3.78 6.31
CA ALA A 181 5.98 4.77 6.74
C ALA A 181 5.98 6.00 5.83
N LEU A 182 7.16 6.56 5.55
CA LEU A 182 7.30 7.70 4.65
C LEU A 182 6.81 7.37 3.23
N SER A 183 7.17 6.20 2.72
CA SER A 183 6.69 5.74 1.41
C SER A 183 5.17 5.54 1.39
N GLY A 184 4.56 5.19 2.52
CA GLY A 184 3.12 5.16 2.71
C GLY A 184 2.50 6.53 2.55
N TYR A 185 2.95 7.49 3.36
CA TYR A 185 2.49 8.88 3.33
C TYR A 185 2.64 9.52 1.95
N VAL A 186 3.84 9.45 1.39
CA VAL A 186 4.19 10.11 0.12
C VAL A 186 3.29 9.61 -1.01
N ASP A 187 3.04 8.30 -1.08
CA ASP A 187 2.20 7.69 -2.11
C ASP A 187 0.70 7.90 -1.95
N LYS A 188 0.21 7.97 -0.70
CA LYS A 188 -1.22 7.92 -0.42
C LYS A 188 -1.81 9.27 -0.08
N LEU A 189 -1.05 10.14 0.58
CA LEU A 189 -1.58 11.38 1.15
C LEU A 189 -0.88 12.62 0.57
N PHE A 190 0.42 12.55 0.29
CA PHE A 190 1.13 13.67 -0.33
C PHE A 190 0.87 13.79 -1.83
N ALA A 191 1.04 12.68 -2.56
CA ALA A 191 0.80 12.62 -3.99
C ALA A 191 -0.69 12.90 -4.32
N PRO A 192 -1.01 13.43 -5.51
CA PRO A 192 -2.39 13.66 -5.96
C PRO A 192 -3.22 12.38 -6.03
N ASN A 193 -3.92 12.07 -4.93
CA ASN A 193 -4.64 10.82 -4.78
C ASN A 193 -6.00 11.05 -4.08
N PRO A 194 -7.01 11.53 -4.82
CA PRO A 194 -8.29 11.91 -4.24
C PRO A 194 -9.05 10.73 -3.61
N VAL A 195 -8.75 9.49 -4.00
CA VAL A 195 -9.30 8.28 -3.36
C VAL A 195 -8.83 8.18 -1.90
N PHE A 196 -7.54 8.38 -1.65
CA PHE A 196 -6.98 8.33 -0.30
C PHE A 196 -7.24 9.62 0.48
N TRP A 197 -7.24 10.77 -0.18
CA TRP A 197 -7.61 12.04 0.46
C TRP A 197 -9.04 11.99 1.00
N SER A 198 -10.00 11.54 0.19
CA SER A 198 -11.40 11.43 0.59
C SER A 198 -11.69 10.29 1.57
N SER A 199 -10.88 9.26 1.65
CA SER A 199 -11.04 8.19 2.65
C SER A 199 -10.21 8.47 3.89
N VAL A 200 -8.93 8.14 3.83
CA VAL A 200 -7.96 8.25 4.93
C VAL A 200 -7.72 9.72 5.29
N GLY A 201 -7.46 10.59 4.32
CA GLY A 201 -7.09 11.99 4.59
C GLY A 201 -8.14 12.76 5.38
N ARG A 202 -9.42 12.67 4.99
CA ARG A 202 -10.53 13.28 5.74
C ARG A 202 -10.69 12.68 7.14
N HIS A 203 -10.44 11.38 7.28
CA HIS A 203 -10.49 10.74 8.60
C HIS A 203 -9.39 11.29 9.52
N ILE A 204 -8.16 11.41 9.01
CA ILE A 204 -7.03 12.01 9.73
C ILE A 204 -7.38 13.44 10.16
N VAL A 205 -7.85 14.29 9.23
CA VAL A 205 -8.25 15.67 9.54
C VAL A 205 -9.28 15.70 10.68
N LYS A 206 -10.30 14.83 10.63
CA LYS A 206 -11.35 14.77 11.65
C LYS A 206 -10.82 14.40 13.03
N ILE A 207 -9.95 13.38 13.13
CA ILE A 207 -9.50 12.87 14.43
C ILE A 207 -8.33 13.69 15.01
N VAL A 208 -7.47 14.26 14.17
CA VAL A 208 -6.28 14.99 14.61
C VAL A 208 -6.56 16.48 14.81
N ARG A 209 -7.25 17.13 13.85
CA ARG A 209 -7.54 18.58 13.93
C ARG A 209 -8.87 18.88 14.63
N GLY A 210 -9.85 17.99 14.55
CA GLY A 210 -11.16 18.16 15.17
C GLY A 210 -11.84 19.47 14.76
N LEU A 211 -12.22 20.28 15.75
CA LEU A 211 -12.89 21.57 15.54
C LEU A 211 -11.99 22.64 14.89
N ASN A 212 -10.66 22.45 14.88
CA ASN A 212 -9.71 23.37 14.26
C ASN A 212 -9.56 23.15 12.74
N ALA A 213 -10.25 22.16 12.17
CA ALA A 213 -10.17 21.86 10.75
C ALA A 213 -10.99 22.85 9.91
N SER A 214 -10.42 23.32 8.79
CA SER A 214 -11.18 24.10 7.81
C SER A 214 -12.22 23.23 7.10
N ASP A 215 -13.30 23.85 6.61
CA ASP A 215 -14.31 23.17 5.79
C ASP A 215 -13.70 22.52 4.53
N LEU A 216 -12.69 23.14 3.93
CA LEU A 216 -11.99 22.56 2.79
C LEU A 216 -11.23 21.29 3.20
N SER A 217 -10.47 21.34 4.30
CA SER A 217 -9.73 20.19 4.83
C SER A 217 -10.68 19.03 5.18
N LEU A 218 -11.82 19.32 5.82
CA LEU A 218 -12.84 18.32 6.17
C LEU A 218 -13.49 17.68 4.94
N ARG A 219 -13.66 18.46 3.86
CA ARG A 219 -14.24 17.96 2.59
C ARG A 219 -13.24 17.22 1.72
N CYS A 220 -11.96 17.58 1.78
CA CYS A 220 -10.95 17.10 0.85
C CYS A 220 -9.91 16.17 1.48
N GLY A 221 -9.34 16.50 2.64
CA GLY A 221 -8.27 15.70 3.27
C GLY A 221 -6.93 15.68 2.51
N HIS A 222 -6.79 16.52 1.49
CA HIS A 222 -5.60 16.64 0.62
C HIS A 222 -4.38 17.33 1.28
N ASP A 223 -4.59 17.94 2.43
CA ASP A 223 -3.64 18.81 3.14
C ASP A 223 -3.12 18.17 4.44
N VAL A 224 -3.23 16.85 4.57
CA VAL A 224 -2.66 16.09 5.69
C VAL A 224 -1.14 16.14 5.66
N THR A 225 -0.55 16.52 6.79
CA THR A 225 0.90 16.59 6.99
C THR A 225 1.47 15.24 7.45
N PHE A 226 2.80 15.08 7.37
CA PHE A 226 3.45 13.86 7.82
C PHE A 226 3.29 13.60 9.33
N PRO A 227 3.39 14.61 10.23
CA PRO A 227 3.09 14.41 11.65
C PRO A 227 1.66 13.90 11.92
N GLU A 228 0.65 14.48 11.27
CA GLU A 228 -0.75 14.06 11.44
C GLU A 228 -0.99 12.65 10.90
N PHE A 229 -0.33 12.30 9.81
CA PHE A 229 -0.33 10.92 9.31
C PHE A 229 0.24 9.94 10.34
N MET A 230 1.38 10.25 10.94
CA MET A 230 2.02 9.39 11.94
C MET A 230 1.17 9.26 13.21
N GLU A 231 0.51 10.34 13.64
CA GLU A 231 -0.46 10.30 14.73
C GLU A 231 -1.65 9.37 14.39
N TYR A 232 -2.19 9.47 13.19
CA TYR A 232 -3.21 8.54 12.72
C TYR A 232 -2.73 7.09 12.70
N VAL A 233 -1.50 6.82 12.24
CA VAL A 233 -0.95 5.46 12.26
C VAL A 233 -0.99 4.93 13.70
N ASN A 234 -0.52 5.71 14.68
CA ASN A 234 -0.50 5.28 16.07
C ASN A 234 -1.93 5.06 16.63
N ILE A 235 -2.87 5.96 16.34
CA ILE A 235 -4.27 5.82 16.75
C ILE A 235 -4.91 4.57 16.12
N ALA A 236 -4.71 4.35 14.81
CA ALA A 236 -5.31 3.25 14.08
C ALA A 236 -4.76 1.89 14.56
N GLN A 237 -3.45 1.79 14.80
CA GLN A 237 -2.85 0.56 15.33
C GLN A 237 -3.29 0.28 16.78
N THR A 238 -3.35 1.30 17.63
CA THR A 238 -3.74 1.13 19.03
C THR A 238 -5.22 0.77 19.19
N THR A 239 -6.10 1.43 18.43
CA THR A 239 -7.56 1.22 18.52
C THR A 239 -8.07 0.05 17.68
N LEU A 240 -7.24 -0.47 16.79
CA LEU A 240 -7.58 -1.46 15.76
C LEU A 240 -8.74 -1.04 14.83
N LYS A 241 -9.00 0.27 14.70
CA LYS A 241 -10.08 0.83 13.88
C LYS A 241 -9.53 1.68 12.74
N HIS A 242 -10.27 1.75 11.64
CA HIS A 242 -9.93 2.55 10.45
C HIS A 242 -8.50 2.35 9.94
N ARG A 243 -7.94 1.15 10.15
CA ARG A 243 -6.59 0.82 9.71
C ARG A 243 -6.58 0.67 8.19
N ASP A 244 -5.55 1.19 7.52
CA ASP A 244 -5.30 0.95 6.10
C ASP A 244 -4.11 -0.01 5.89
N ARG A 245 -4.29 -1.03 5.04
CA ARG A 245 -3.28 -2.05 4.72
C ARG A 245 -1.95 -1.48 4.25
N HIS A 246 -1.90 -0.27 3.69
CA HIS A 246 -0.64 0.33 3.25
C HIS A 246 0.25 0.76 4.42
N PHE A 247 -0.31 0.81 5.64
CA PHE A 247 0.37 1.24 6.84
C PHE A 247 0.47 0.13 7.90
N PHE A 248 -0.13 -1.05 7.73
CA PHE A 248 -0.03 -2.14 8.74
C PHE A 248 1.41 -2.57 8.98
N PRO A 249 1.79 -3.05 10.16
CA PRO A 249 3.06 -3.74 10.36
C PRO A 249 3.25 -4.89 9.36
N MET A 250 4.47 -5.04 8.83
CA MET A 250 4.86 -6.07 7.86
C MET A 250 4.63 -7.48 8.39
N TYR A 251 4.86 -7.72 9.67
CA TYR A 251 4.61 -9.03 10.28
C TYR A 251 3.14 -9.47 10.16
N GLU A 252 2.18 -8.53 10.20
CA GLU A 252 0.74 -8.82 10.03
C GLU A 252 0.34 -9.06 8.57
N HIS A 253 1.17 -8.65 7.60
CA HIS A 253 0.87 -8.90 6.19
C HIS A 253 1.09 -10.35 5.78
N CYS A 254 2.12 -10.96 6.34
CA CYS A 254 2.72 -12.19 5.83
C CYS A 254 2.94 -13.26 6.90
N PHE A 255 2.75 -12.94 8.18
CA PHE A 255 2.84 -13.90 9.28
C PHE A 255 4.10 -14.79 9.22
N PRO A 256 5.31 -14.19 9.22
CA PRO A 256 6.56 -14.92 9.00
C PRO A 256 6.90 -15.96 10.08
N CYS A 257 6.23 -15.89 11.24
CA CYS A 257 6.33 -16.92 12.28
C CYS A 257 5.39 -18.11 12.07
N ASP A 258 4.32 -17.93 11.29
CA ASP A 258 3.35 -18.99 10.96
C ASP A 258 3.64 -19.61 9.57
N ILE A 259 4.28 -18.84 8.68
CA ILE A 259 4.60 -19.26 7.30
C ILE A 259 6.12 -19.37 7.14
N LYS A 260 6.58 -20.58 6.83
CA LYS A 260 8.00 -20.82 6.48
C LYS A 260 8.31 -20.29 5.08
N TYR A 261 8.87 -19.09 5.02
CA TYR A 261 9.40 -18.48 3.80
C TYR A 261 10.71 -19.14 3.35
N ASN A 262 10.97 -19.10 2.05
CA ASN A 262 12.17 -19.63 1.41
C ASN A 262 13.10 -18.52 0.90
N PHE A 263 12.58 -17.30 0.75
CA PHE A 263 13.34 -16.13 0.31
C PHE A 263 12.76 -14.85 0.94
N VAL A 264 13.63 -14.00 1.48
CA VAL A 264 13.27 -12.70 2.06
C VAL A 264 14.16 -11.62 1.46
N GLY A 265 13.59 -10.82 0.56
CA GLY A 265 14.25 -9.66 -0.01
C GLY A 265 14.12 -8.43 0.90
N LYS A 266 15.12 -7.54 0.87
CA LYS A 266 15.07 -6.23 1.56
C LYS A 266 15.05 -5.11 0.53
N MET A 267 14.33 -4.02 0.81
CA MET A 267 14.34 -2.83 -0.04
C MET A 267 15.71 -2.14 -0.10
N GLU A 268 16.52 -2.33 0.94
CA GLU A 268 17.87 -1.79 1.07
C GLU A 268 18.85 -2.52 0.14
N THR A 269 18.57 -3.77 -0.22
CA THR A 269 19.30 -4.61 -1.19
C THR A 269 18.41 -5.03 -2.36
N PHE A 270 17.46 -4.15 -2.75
CA PHE A 270 16.35 -4.51 -3.63
C PHE A 270 16.82 -5.00 -5.00
N ARG A 271 17.82 -4.34 -5.59
CA ARG A 271 18.33 -4.71 -6.92
C ARG A 271 18.92 -6.10 -6.91
N GLU A 272 19.79 -6.37 -5.93
CA GLU A 272 20.48 -7.65 -5.78
C GLU A 272 19.50 -8.77 -5.47
N ASP A 273 18.51 -8.51 -4.60
CA ASP A 273 17.50 -9.50 -4.24
C ASP A 273 16.50 -9.77 -5.37
N VAL A 274 16.10 -8.75 -6.13
CA VAL A 274 15.26 -8.95 -7.33
C VAL A 274 16.01 -9.71 -8.41
N SER A 275 17.30 -9.40 -8.63
CA SER A 275 18.12 -10.14 -9.59
C SER A 275 18.15 -11.63 -9.23
N ARG A 276 18.46 -11.98 -7.98
CA ARG A 276 18.49 -13.38 -7.53
C ARG A 276 17.13 -14.07 -7.66
N LEU A 277 16.05 -13.38 -7.32
CA LEU A 277 14.69 -13.90 -7.49
C LEU A 277 14.42 -14.22 -8.96
N PHE A 278 14.82 -13.33 -9.87
CA PHE A 278 14.55 -13.47 -11.29
C PHE A 278 15.48 -14.47 -11.96
N ASP A 279 16.72 -14.58 -11.52
CA ASP A 279 17.65 -15.64 -11.94
C ASP A 279 17.09 -17.02 -11.58
N ALA A 280 16.51 -17.16 -10.38
CA ALA A 280 15.82 -18.39 -9.96
C ALA A 280 14.57 -18.68 -10.82
N PHE A 281 13.80 -17.65 -11.18
CA PHE A 281 12.67 -17.82 -12.09
C PHE A 281 13.12 -18.16 -13.51
N GLU A 282 14.20 -17.56 -13.99
CA GLU A 282 14.76 -17.86 -15.30
C GLU A 282 15.27 -19.29 -15.36
N SER A 283 16.04 -19.74 -14.37
CA SER A 283 16.57 -21.10 -14.33
C SER A 283 15.49 -22.17 -14.23
N THR A 284 14.36 -21.84 -13.58
CA THR A 284 13.27 -22.80 -13.33
C THR A 284 12.20 -22.78 -14.41
N PHE A 285 11.89 -21.61 -14.96
CA PHE A 285 10.71 -21.40 -15.82
C PHE A 285 11.03 -20.80 -17.20
N SER A 286 12.28 -20.40 -17.47
CA SER A 286 12.74 -19.83 -18.75
C SER A 286 11.89 -18.63 -19.19
N VAL A 287 11.75 -17.62 -18.33
CA VAL A 287 10.77 -16.52 -18.45
C VAL A 287 11.30 -15.20 -18.99
N GLY A 288 12.53 -15.16 -19.50
CA GLY A 288 13.16 -13.97 -20.08
C GLY A 288 13.16 -12.75 -19.15
N MET A 289 13.31 -12.95 -17.83
CA MET A 289 13.20 -11.87 -16.84
C MET A 289 14.53 -11.13 -16.66
N SER A 290 14.89 -10.31 -17.65
CA SER A 290 16.11 -9.47 -17.61
C SER A 290 15.80 -7.98 -17.72
N PHE A 291 16.65 -7.15 -17.11
CA PHE A 291 16.62 -5.70 -17.24
C PHE A 291 17.89 -5.20 -17.89
N LYS A 292 17.78 -4.21 -18.78
CA LYS A 292 18.96 -3.54 -19.36
C LYS A 292 19.50 -2.50 -18.37
N ASP A 293 18.61 -1.74 -17.74
CA ASP A 293 18.94 -0.79 -16.68
C ASP A 293 17.80 -0.80 -15.66
N PHE A 294 17.93 -1.67 -14.65
CA PHE A 294 16.91 -1.95 -13.65
C PHE A 294 16.33 -0.67 -13.04
N GLU A 295 17.20 0.25 -12.61
CA GLU A 295 16.72 1.45 -11.93
C GLU A 295 16.04 2.40 -12.92
N LYS A 296 16.56 2.61 -14.14
CA LYS A 296 15.89 3.46 -15.14
C LYS A 296 14.51 2.91 -15.50
N GLU A 297 14.41 1.60 -15.73
CA GLU A 297 13.15 0.94 -16.07
C GLU A 297 12.14 1.03 -14.91
N SER A 298 12.60 0.84 -13.67
CA SER A 298 11.78 1.01 -12.46
C SER A 298 11.32 2.46 -12.25
N ASP A 299 12.22 3.43 -12.47
CA ASP A 299 11.95 4.86 -12.34
C ASP A 299 10.92 5.32 -13.38
N LEU A 300 11.08 4.92 -14.64
CA LEU A 300 10.13 5.21 -15.71
C LEU A 300 8.77 4.56 -15.46
N ALA A 301 8.73 3.31 -14.98
CA ALA A 301 7.48 2.64 -14.63
C ALA A 301 6.75 3.35 -13.48
N THR A 302 7.49 3.84 -12.49
CA THR A 302 6.95 4.62 -11.36
C THR A 302 6.38 5.94 -11.86
N ALA A 303 7.17 6.72 -12.61
CA ALA A 303 6.76 8.01 -13.17
C ALA A 303 5.47 7.89 -14.00
N LYS A 304 5.45 6.97 -14.97
CA LYS A 304 4.27 6.75 -15.83
C LYS A 304 3.03 6.37 -15.03
N SER A 305 3.18 5.53 -14.01
CA SER A 305 2.06 5.13 -13.16
C SER A 305 1.49 6.32 -12.38
N HIS A 306 2.35 7.21 -11.88
CA HIS A 306 1.94 8.37 -11.08
C HIS A 306 1.32 9.48 -11.93
N ILE A 307 1.90 9.74 -13.11
CA ILE A 307 1.34 10.65 -14.12
C ILE A 307 -0.05 10.14 -14.54
N GLY A 308 -0.15 8.86 -14.92
CA GLY A 308 -1.42 8.27 -15.34
C GLY A 308 -2.52 8.40 -14.27
N LEU A 309 -2.18 8.18 -12.99
CA LEU A 309 -3.14 8.38 -11.89
C LEU A 309 -3.58 9.84 -11.74
N LEU A 310 -2.65 10.81 -11.79
CA LEU A 310 -3.00 12.23 -11.70
C LEU A 310 -4.00 12.63 -12.79
N PHE A 311 -3.75 12.22 -14.04
CA PHE A 311 -4.61 12.58 -15.16
C PHE A 311 -5.93 11.81 -15.15
N ALA A 312 -5.93 10.55 -14.73
CA ALA A 312 -7.15 9.77 -14.57
C ALA A 312 -8.10 10.38 -13.52
N PHE A 313 -7.56 10.97 -12.45
CA PHE A 313 -8.32 11.59 -11.37
C PHE A 313 -8.31 13.14 -11.41
N LYS A 314 -8.10 13.73 -12.59
CA LYS A 314 -7.98 15.18 -12.75
C LYS A 314 -9.24 15.92 -12.25
N ARG A 315 -10.43 15.38 -12.52
CA ARG A 315 -11.70 16.01 -12.15
C ARG A 315 -11.91 16.07 -10.64
N GLU A 316 -11.62 14.97 -9.95
CA GLU A 316 -11.75 14.84 -8.50
C GLU A 316 -10.71 15.69 -7.77
N THR A 317 -9.49 15.73 -8.30
CA THR A 317 -8.40 16.53 -7.75
C THR A 317 -8.72 18.03 -7.81
N LEU A 318 -9.31 18.48 -8.92
CA LEU A 318 -9.74 19.88 -9.12
C LEU A 318 -10.79 20.39 -8.12
N LEU A 319 -11.51 19.49 -7.44
CA LEU A 319 -12.45 19.87 -6.38
C LEU A 319 -11.74 20.32 -5.10
N CYS A 320 -10.46 19.97 -4.95
CA CYS A 320 -9.69 20.18 -3.73
C CYS A 320 -8.55 21.17 -3.92
N GLU A 321 -7.88 21.15 -5.08
CA GLU A 321 -6.82 22.10 -5.38
C GLU A 321 -6.68 22.36 -6.89
N PRO A 322 -6.13 23.53 -7.31
CA PRO A 322 -5.83 23.80 -8.70
C PRO A 322 -4.86 22.77 -9.30
N PHE A 323 -5.06 22.39 -10.57
CA PHE A 323 -4.27 21.31 -11.20
C PHE A 323 -2.75 21.58 -11.23
N HIS A 324 -2.33 22.85 -11.34
CA HIS A 324 -0.91 23.23 -11.22
C HIS A 324 -0.30 22.80 -9.87
N LYS A 325 -1.04 22.96 -8.78
CA LYS A 325 -0.64 22.50 -7.44
C LYS A 325 -0.49 20.98 -7.39
N SER A 326 -1.36 20.26 -8.07
CA SER A 326 -1.29 18.79 -8.19
C SER A 326 -0.08 18.34 -9.03
N LEU A 327 0.25 19.06 -10.11
CA LEU A 327 1.47 18.80 -10.88
C LEU A 327 2.73 19.03 -10.03
N LEU A 328 2.77 20.10 -9.23
CA LEU A 328 3.86 20.36 -8.29
C LEU A 328 4.00 19.23 -7.25
N ARG A 329 2.89 18.75 -6.69
CA ARG A 329 2.89 17.58 -5.79
C ARG A 329 3.42 16.33 -6.45
N LEU A 330 2.98 16.04 -7.69
CA LEU A 330 3.48 14.91 -8.47
C LEU A 330 4.99 15.04 -8.69
N TRP A 331 5.46 16.23 -9.09
CA TRP A 331 6.87 16.48 -9.31
C TRP A 331 7.69 16.24 -8.05
N ARG A 332 7.24 16.79 -6.92
CA ARG A 332 7.90 16.63 -5.63
C ARG A 332 7.85 15.19 -5.11
N ASP A 333 6.76 14.46 -5.33
CA ASP A 333 6.64 13.03 -5.04
C ASP A 333 7.72 12.22 -5.77
N LEU A 334 7.97 12.50 -7.05
CA LEU A 334 9.04 11.86 -7.81
C LEU A 334 10.44 12.25 -7.31
N GLN A 335 10.65 13.49 -6.86
CA GLN A 335 11.91 13.91 -6.24
C GLN A 335 12.18 13.22 -4.90
N ILE A 336 11.18 13.18 -4.01
CA ILE A 336 11.27 12.50 -2.70
C ILE A 336 11.62 11.02 -2.87
N ARG A 337 11.08 10.37 -3.90
CA ARG A 337 11.35 8.96 -4.24
C ARG A 337 12.71 8.70 -4.83
N GLY A 338 13.46 9.75 -5.19
CA GLY A 338 14.72 9.59 -5.88
C GLY A 338 14.59 9.34 -7.37
N VAL A 339 13.42 9.53 -7.99
CA VAL A 339 13.19 9.34 -9.44
C VAL A 339 13.69 10.55 -10.22
N LEU A 340 13.42 11.75 -9.70
CA LEU A 340 13.92 13.01 -10.26
C LEU A 340 14.98 13.61 -9.33
N PRO A 341 16.01 14.29 -9.85
CA PRO A 341 16.88 15.15 -9.05
C PRO A 341 16.08 16.27 -8.37
N ILE A 342 16.49 16.67 -7.16
CA ILE A 342 15.83 17.75 -6.42
C ILE A 342 15.95 19.10 -7.14
N GLU A 343 17.00 19.28 -7.95
CA GLU A 343 17.27 20.46 -8.75
C GLU A 343 16.44 20.53 -10.03
N ALA A 344 15.80 19.42 -10.43
CA ALA A 344 14.95 19.42 -11.62
C ALA A 344 13.71 20.28 -11.35
N ILE A 345 13.49 21.30 -12.18
CA ILE A 345 12.37 22.24 -12.04
C ILE A 345 11.20 21.75 -12.90
N MET A 346 9.99 21.78 -12.34
CA MET A 346 8.78 21.48 -13.09
C MET A 346 8.56 22.58 -14.15
N PRO A 347 8.53 22.26 -15.46
CA PRO A 347 8.57 23.29 -16.52
C PRO A 347 7.19 23.85 -16.90
N PHE A 348 6.14 23.52 -16.16
CA PHE A 348 4.77 23.91 -16.48
C PHE A 348 4.28 24.98 -15.50
N ASP A 349 4.11 26.22 -15.95
CA ASP A 349 3.50 27.26 -15.11
C ASP A 349 1.98 27.04 -14.92
N SER A 350 1.33 27.97 -14.20
CA SER A 350 -0.10 27.88 -13.91
C SER A 350 -1.01 27.94 -15.14
N GLU A 351 -0.58 28.60 -16.22
CA GLU A 351 -1.34 28.68 -17.47
C GLU A 351 -1.13 27.41 -18.31
N GLN A 352 0.11 26.97 -18.46
CA GLN A 352 0.46 25.73 -19.17
C GLN A 352 -0.18 24.51 -18.50
N ALA A 353 -0.27 24.49 -17.17
CA ALA A 353 -0.95 23.42 -16.42
C ALA A 353 -2.43 23.23 -16.81
N LYS A 354 -3.11 24.26 -17.35
CA LYS A 354 -4.53 24.14 -17.75
C LYS A 354 -4.70 23.21 -18.94
N THR A 355 -3.76 23.24 -19.88
CA THR A 355 -3.85 22.55 -21.18
C THR A 355 -2.88 21.38 -21.34
N VAL A 356 -1.90 21.24 -20.45
CA VAL A 356 -0.91 20.14 -20.52
C VAL A 356 -1.56 18.76 -20.51
N THR A 357 -1.01 17.85 -21.32
CA THR A 357 -1.43 16.44 -21.43
C THR A 357 -0.53 15.49 -20.65
N ASP A 358 -1.03 14.29 -20.39
CA ASP A 358 -0.26 13.21 -19.75
C ASP A 358 0.97 12.81 -20.58
N LEU A 359 0.85 12.82 -21.91
CA LEU A 359 1.96 12.58 -22.84
C LEU A 359 3.07 13.63 -22.68
N GLN A 360 2.71 14.91 -22.68
CA GLN A 360 3.69 16.01 -22.51
C GLN A 360 4.43 15.92 -21.17
N VAL A 361 3.71 15.65 -20.07
CA VAL A 361 4.35 15.44 -18.76
C VAL A 361 5.25 14.21 -18.78
N THR A 362 4.79 13.11 -19.41
CA THR A 362 5.57 11.87 -19.52
C THR A 362 6.86 12.05 -20.31
N GLU A 363 6.83 12.78 -21.42
CA GLU A 363 8.01 13.08 -22.25
C GLU A 363 9.05 13.88 -21.46
N VAL A 364 8.62 14.95 -20.78
CA VAL A 364 9.49 15.76 -19.92
C VAL A 364 10.14 14.91 -18.83
N VAL A 365 9.33 14.18 -18.07
CA VAL A 365 9.82 13.35 -16.96
C VAL A 365 10.76 12.24 -17.47
N THR A 366 10.44 11.63 -18.61
CA THR A 366 11.29 10.62 -19.25
C THR A 366 12.65 11.20 -19.64
N SER A 367 12.65 12.40 -20.25
CA SER A 367 13.88 13.11 -20.61
C SER A 367 14.75 13.39 -19.38
N VAL A 368 14.15 13.86 -18.28
CA VAL A 368 14.90 14.09 -17.03
C VAL A 368 15.51 12.79 -16.50
N ILE A 369 14.73 11.71 -16.42
CA ILE A 369 15.20 10.39 -15.94
C ILE A 369 16.36 9.86 -16.80
N GLN A 370 16.27 10.00 -18.12
CA GLN A 370 17.31 9.55 -19.05
C GLN A 370 18.62 10.32 -18.90
N ASN A 371 18.55 11.60 -18.53
CA ASN A 371 19.72 12.47 -18.37
C ASN A 371 20.35 12.43 -16.97
N VAL A 372 19.79 11.66 -16.02
CA VAL A 372 20.40 11.52 -14.69
C VAL A 372 21.75 10.80 -14.80
N GLN A 373 22.83 11.55 -14.51
CA GLN A 373 24.20 11.01 -14.48
C GLN A 373 24.60 10.49 -13.08
N ASN A 374 24.22 11.21 -12.01
CA ASN A 374 24.69 10.92 -10.64
C ASN A 374 23.58 10.30 -9.77
N ARG A 375 23.46 8.97 -9.80
CA ARG A 375 22.49 8.23 -8.96
C ARG A 375 22.83 8.23 -7.46
N THR A 376 24.08 8.49 -7.09
CA THR A 376 24.48 8.61 -5.68
C THR A 376 23.79 9.81 -5.03
N MET A 377 23.63 10.91 -5.76
CA MET A 377 22.83 12.07 -5.31
C MET A 377 21.37 11.70 -5.11
N LEU A 378 20.79 10.87 -5.99
CA LEU A 378 19.41 10.38 -5.81
C LEU A 378 19.22 9.48 -4.58
N LYS A 379 20.26 8.77 -4.14
CA LYS A 379 20.26 8.05 -2.86
C LYS A 379 20.35 9.02 -1.69
N LYS A 380 21.21 10.03 -1.78
CA LYS A 380 21.37 11.07 -0.76
C LYS A 380 20.07 11.84 -0.52
N GLN A 381 19.39 12.31 -1.55
CA GLN A 381 18.13 13.05 -1.40
C GLN A 381 17.02 12.23 -0.73
N ARG A 382 16.96 10.92 -0.98
CA ARG A 382 16.00 10.03 -0.28
C ARG A 382 16.24 9.99 1.23
N ASN A 383 17.51 10.04 1.63
CA ASN A 383 17.88 10.07 3.05
C ASN A 383 17.59 11.44 3.65
N GLU A 384 17.84 12.53 2.92
CA GLU A 384 17.53 13.89 3.36
C GLU A 384 16.02 14.11 3.51
N SER A 385 15.21 13.68 2.55
CA SER A 385 13.74 13.78 2.65
C SER A 385 13.21 12.95 3.80
N LYS A 386 13.80 11.77 4.07
CA LYS A 386 13.48 10.98 5.27
C LYS A 386 13.83 11.73 6.55
N LEU A 387 15.04 12.27 6.64
CA LEU A 387 15.47 13.04 7.80
C LEU A 387 14.55 14.26 8.03
N GLU A 388 14.18 14.99 6.97
CA GLU A 388 13.26 16.13 7.03
C GLU A 388 11.85 15.75 7.49
N ALA A 389 11.30 14.62 7.01
CA ALA A 389 9.99 14.17 7.44
C ALA A 389 10.00 13.84 8.94
N PHE A 390 11.00 13.09 9.40
CA PHE A 390 11.09 12.63 10.77
C PHE A 390 11.53 13.71 11.77
N SER A 391 12.21 14.77 11.34
CA SER A 391 12.53 15.92 12.21
C SER A 391 11.29 16.68 12.68
N GLN A 392 10.17 16.56 11.96
CA GLN A 392 8.90 17.18 12.32
C GLN A 392 8.13 16.43 13.43
N LEU A 393 8.58 15.22 13.82
CA LEU A 393 7.88 14.39 14.79
C LEU A 393 8.36 14.64 16.22
N SER A 394 7.42 14.70 17.16
CA SER A 394 7.74 14.74 18.59
C SER A 394 8.42 13.44 19.03
N GLU A 395 9.20 13.50 20.10
CA GLU A 395 9.83 12.32 20.69
C GLU A 395 8.81 11.25 21.08
N LYS A 396 7.69 11.66 21.68
CA LYS A 396 6.58 10.77 21.99
C LYS A 396 6.07 10.01 20.76
N LEU A 397 5.88 10.69 19.64
CA LEU A 397 5.30 10.08 18.45
C LEU A 397 6.25 9.06 17.80
N ILE A 398 7.57 9.32 17.86
CA ILE A 398 8.61 8.36 17.46
C ILE A 398 8.58 7.13 18.36
N GLU A 399 8.52 7.32 19.67
CA GLU A 399 8.53 6.22 20.64
C GLU A 399 7.28 5.36 20.55
N ASP A 400 6.10 5.99 20.43
CA ASP A 400 4.84 5.30 20.17
C ASP A 400 4.94 4.45 18.88
N TYR A 401 5.53 4.99 17.81
CA TYR A 401 5.71 4.26 16.55
C TYR A 401 6.66 3.06 16.69
N LYS A 402 7.80 3.23 17.38
CA LYS A 402 8.74 2.13 17.65
C LYS A 402 8.06 0.99 18.41
N ASN A 403 7.32 1.32 19.46
CA ASN A 403 6.63 0.32 20.28
C ASN A 403 5.56 -0.43 19.48
N LEU A 404 4.81 0.27 18.62
CA LEU A 404 3.79 -0.37 17.77
C LEU A 404 4.39 -1.24 16.66
N TYR A 405 5.58 -0.91 16.15
CA TYR A 405 6.24 -1.63 15.06
C TYR A 405 7.44 -2.49 15.51
N HIS A 406 7.64 -2.69 16.82
CA HIS A 406 8.82 -3.39 17.38
C HIS A 406 9.07 -4.75 16.72
N LEU A 407 8.01 -5.53 16.45
CA LEU A 407 8.13 -6.81 15.76
C LEU A 407 8.68 -6.69 14.34
N ASP A 408 8.35 -5.63 13.60
CA ASP A 408 8.94 -5.40 12.27
C ASP A 408 10.45 -5.09 12.38
N PHE A 409 10.87 -4.36 13.42
CA PHE A 409 12.29 -4.09 13.65
C PHE A 409 13.05 -5.36 14.02
N GLU A 410 12.53 -6.13 14.97
CA GLU A 410 13.18 -7.35 15.44
C GLU A 410 13.18 -8.45 14.39
N LEU A 411 12.02 -8.81 13.82
CA LEU A 411 11.90 -9.95 12.90
C LEU A 411 12.76 -9.78 11.66
N PHE A 412 12.92 -8.54 11.19
CA PHE A 412 13.63 -8.27 9.94
C PHE A 412 15.00 -7.63 10.14
N ASP A 413 15.53 -7.65 11.37
CA ASP A 413 16.85 -7.12 11.71
C ASP A 413 17.04 -5.68 11.20
N TYR A 414 16.18 -4.78 11.68
CA TYR A 414 16.32 -3.35 11.47
C TYR A 414 16.61 -2.64 12.78
N GLN A 415 17.44 -1.60 12.72
CA GLN A 415 17.73 -0.75 13.86
C GLN A 415 16.48 0.05 14.25
N THR A 416 16.11 0.03 15.53
CA THR A 416 15.05 0.86 16.11
C THR A 416 15.44 2.34 16.16
N ASP A 417 16.73 2.61 16.35
CA ASP A 417 17.33 3.93 16.49
C ASP A 417 18.47 4.16 15.48
N PRO A 418 18.15 4.19 14.17
CA PRO A 418 19.14 4.49 13.16
C PRO A 418 19.63 5.94 13.30
N THR A 419 20.84 6.22 12.81
CA THR A 419 21.52 7.52 12.98
C THR A 419 20.64 8.73 12.60
N PHE A 420 19.81 8.62 11.56
CA PHE A 420 18.95 9.72 11.14
C PHE A 420 17.83 10.03 12.15
N VAL A 421 17.32 9.04 12.88
CA VAL A 421 16.30 9.25 13.93
C VAL A 421 16.93 9.91 15.16
N LYS A 422 18.15 9.51 15.51
CA LYS A 422 18.93 10.14 16.59
C LYS A 422 19.25 11.60 16.28
N ASN A 423 19.65 11.90 15.04
CA ASN A 423 20.06 13.23 14.62
C ASN A 423 18.89 14.13 14.16
N ARG A 424 17.63 13.68 14.24
CA ARG A 424 16.48 14.40 13.68
C ARG A 424 16.27 15.80 14.28
N ILE A 425 16.67 16.00 15.54
CA ILE A 425 16.43 17.24 16.31
C ILE A 425 17.36 18.37 15.86
N SER A 426 18.45 18.07 15.13
CA SER A 426 19.42 19.10 14.70
C SER A 426 18.98 19.91 13.48
N LEU A 427 17.79 19.66 12.91
CA LEU A 427 17.27 20.39 11.75
C LEU A 427 16.25 21.44 12.17
N SER A 428 16.45 22.68 11.71
CA SER A 428 15.51 23.78 11.91
C SER A 428 14.34 23.68 10.92
N SER A 429 13.16 24.17 11.31
CA SER A 429 11.99 24.28 10.41
C SER A 429 12.23 25.19 9.21
N LYS A 430 13.28 26.02 9.23
CA LYS A 430 13.70 26.87 8.11
C LYS A 430 14.43 26.10 6.99
N ASP A 431 14.76 24.83 7.20
CA ASP A 431 15.52 24.00 6.27
C ASP A 431 14.65 22.99 5.49
N LEU A 432 13.31 23.09 5.58
CA LEU A 432 12.38 22.17 4.90
C LEU A 432 12.36 22.42 3.38
N LYS A 433 12.94 21.50 2.62
CA LYS A 433 13.09 21.53 1.15
C LYS A 433 12.15 20.57 0.41
N TYR A 434 11.71 19.51 1.07
CA TYR A 434 11.00 18.40 0.41
C TYR A 434 9.48 18.47 0.58
N PHE A 435 9.00 18.85 1.77
CA PHE A 435 7.56 18.84 2.07
C PHE A 435 6.93 20.24 2.06
N ASN A 436 7.75 21.31 2.04
CA ASN A 436 7.27 22.66 1.85
C ASN A 436 7.20 23.00 0.34
N ILE A 437 6.02 22.84 -0.25
CA ILE A 437 5.77 23.09 -1.68
C ILE A 437 4.91 24.33 -1.94
N TRP A 438 4.65 25.16 -0.92
CA TRP A 438 3.78 26.33 -0.98
C TRP A 438 4.48 27.64 -0.66
#